data_AF-A0A1X7TFM8-F1
#
_entry.id   AF-A0A1X7TFM8-F1
#
_cell.length_a   1.000
_cell.length_b   1.000
_cell.length_c   1.000
_cell.angle_alpha   90.00
_cell.angle_beta   90.00
_cell.angle_gamma   90.00
#
_symmetry.space_group_name_H-M   'P 1'
#
loop_
_entity.id
_entity.type
_entity.pdbx_description
1 polymer ?
#
loop_
_entity_poly.entity_id
_entity_poly.type
_entity_poly.pdbx_seq_one_letter_code
_entity_poly.pdbx_strand_id
1 'polypeptide(L)'
;MSILQYYKPVSKGHNDVPDPHGSLSISVPSSAIAAANKEVLEMKVDKAKKRRSKRGHYFSYTAKQRAEIGKYASLNGTQAAKIKYNRELQITINESTVWKFKELYKVELAKSRINRNSLPVTELSLKKRGRPLLLGDRLDEMVKRYIADTRKVGGTIGTDKVRAGARGILLNLD
;
A
#
# COMPACT_ATOMS: atom_id res chain seq x y z
N MET A 1 -32.36 30.67 4.99
CA MET A 1 -32.44 29.24 4.60
C MET A 1 -31.02 28.70 4.44
N SER A 2 -30.71 27.51 4.94
CA SER A 2 -29.37 26.91 4.87
C SER A 2 -29.11 26.30 3.48
N ILE A 3 -27.92 26.50 2.91
CA ILE A 3 -27.52 25.93 1.61
C ILE A 3 -27.52 24.39 1.62
N LEU A 4 -27.47 23.78 2.81
CA LEU A 4 -27.44 22.33 3.00
C LEU A 4 -28.71 21.62 2.49
N GLN A 5 -29.85 22.31 2.39
CA GLN A 5 -31.10 21.73 1.90
C GLN A 5 -31.07 21.34 0.41
N TYR A 6 -30.09 21.85 -0.35
CA TYR A 6 -29.95 21.60 -1.78
C TYR A 6 -29.00 20.43 -2.11
N TYR A 7 -28.32 19.85 -1.12
CA TYR A 7 -27.39 18.73 -1.33
C TYR A 7 -28.15 17.40 -1.33
N LYS A 8 -28.75 17.04 -2.47
CA LYS A 8 -29.30 15.69 -2.73
C LYS A 8 -28.31 14.85 -3.53
N PRO A 9 -28.22 13.52 -3.29
CA PRO A 9 -27.38 12.64 -4.09
C PRO A 9 -27.88 12.60 -5.55
N VAL A 10 -26.98 12.84 -6.51
CA VAL A 10 -27.29 12.88 -7.94
C VAL A 10 -27.46 11.45 -8.47
N SER A 11 -28.57 11.18 -9.17
CA SER A 11 -28.83 9.88 -9.82
C SER A 11 -27.96 9.71 -11.07
N LYS A 12 -27.57 8.46 -11.39
CA LYS A 12 -26.79 8.15 -12.59
C LYS A 12 -27.59 8.55 -13.84
N GLY A 13 -27.04 9.45 -14.65
CA GLY A 13 -27.60 9.85 -15.95
C GLY A 13 -28.11 11.30 -16.03
N HIS A 14 -28.04 12.08 -14.94
CA HIS A 14 -28.42 13.49 -14.98
C HIS A 14 -27.26 14.36 -15.50
N ASN A 15 -27.57 15.39 -16.29
CA ASN A 15 -26.60 16.39 -16.71
C ASN A 15 -26.07 17.12 -15.48
N ASP A 16 -24.74 17.20 -15.39
CA ASP A 16 -24.00 17.62 -14.22
C ASP A 16 -24.01 19.16 -13.99
N VAL A 17 -24.62 19.89 -14.92
CA VAL A 17 -24.79 21.35 -14.95
C VAL A 17 -26.14 21.71 -15.58
N PRO A 18 -26.80 22.81 -15.17
CA PRO A 18 -28.10 23.24 -15.71
C PRO A 18 -28.00 23.70 -17.18
N ASP A 19 -29.08 23.54 -17.96
CA ASP A 19 -29.16 24.07 -19.33
C ASP A 19 -29.26 25.62 -19.32
N PRO A 20 -28.36 26.35 -20.02
CA PRO A 20 -28.42 27.81 -20.14
C PRO A 20 -29.74 28.38 -20.69
N HIS A 21 -30.50 27.60 -21.45
CA HIS A 21 -31.79 28.01 -22.01
C HIS A 21 -32.99 27.29 -21.36
N GLY A 22 -32.74 26.51 -20.31
CA GLY A 22 -33.78 25.82 -19.56
C GLY A 22 -34.60 26.74 -18.65
N SER A 23 -35.38 26.15 -17.73
CA SER A 23 -36.25 26.90 -16.81
C SER A 23 -35.50 27.90 -15.90
N LEU A 24 -34.21 27.72 -15.65
CA LEU A 24 -33.37 28.66 -14.91
C LEU A 24 -33.12 29.98 -15.66
N SER A 25 -33.21 29.95 -16.99
CA SER A 25 -33.02 31.14 -17.83
C SER A 25 -34.10 32.21 -17.64
N ILE A 26 -35.24 31.84 -17.06
CA ILE A 26 -36.35 32.73 -16.71
C ILE A 26 -35.94 33.69 -15.58
N SER A 27 -35.10 33.24 -14.65
CA SER A 27 -34.68 34.03 -13.47
C SER A 27 -33.22 34.47 -13.51
N VAL A 28 -32.36 33.79 -14.27
CA VAL A 28 -30.94 34.10 -14.42
C VAL A 28 -30.59 34.22 -15.90
N PRO A 29 -29.89 35.27 -16.35
CA PRO A 29 -29.51 35.41 -17.75
C PRO A 29 -28.73 34.19 -18.28
N SER A 30 -29.10 33.70 -19.47
CA SER A 30 -28.45 32.54 -20.10
C SER A 30 -26.94 32.68 -20.23
N SER A 31 -26.43 33.90 -20.45
CA SER A 31 -25.00 34.20 -20.50
C SER A 31 -24.28 33.94 -19.18
N ALA A 32 -24.91 34.28 -18.06
CA ALA A 32 -24.38 34.02 -16.72
C ALA A 32 -24.40 32.52 -16.38
N ILE A 33 -25.46 31.81 -16.77
CA ILE A 33 -25.56 30.36 -16.59
C ILE A 33 -24.46 29.66 -17.41
N ALA A 34 -24.27 30.05 -18.68
CA ALA A 34 -23.23 29.48 -19.54
C ALA A 34 -21.81 29.72 -18.98
N ALA A 35 -21.53 30.93 -18.48
CA ALA A 35 -20.25 31.26 -17.85
C ALA A 35 -20.01 30.41 -16.58
N ALA A 36 -21.01 30.30 -15.71
CA ALA A 36 -20.92 29.49 -14.50
C ALA A 36 -20.72 27.98 -14.81
N ASN A 37 -21.44 27.46 -15.81
CA ASN A 37 -21.28 26.08 -16.26
C ASN A 37 -19.87 25.80 -16.76
N LYS A 38 -19.29 26.74 -17.53
CA LYS A 38 -17.91 26.64 -18.03
C LYS A 38 -16.92 26.51 -16.88
N GLU A 39 -16.99 27.39 -15.87
CA GLU A 39 -16.14 27.34 -14.68
C GLU A 39 -16.26 26.00 -13.92
N VAL A 40 -17.48 25.49 -13.76
CA VAL A 40 -17.73 24.20 -13.09
C VAL A 40 -17.12 23.04 -13.87
N LEU A 41 -17.24 23.05 -15.20
CA LEU A 41 -16.67 22.03 -16.07
C LEU A 41 -15.15 22.08 -16.09
N GLU A 42 -14.54 23.26 -16.15
CA GLU A 42 -13.08 23.44 -16.09
C GLU A 42 -12.50 22.95 -14.74
N MET A 43 -13.15 23.31 -13.62
CA MET A 43 -12.77 22.81 -12.30
C MET A 43 -12.85 21.27 -12.21
N LYS A 44 -13.84 20.66 -12.86
CA LYS A 44 -13.99 19.19 -12.91
C LYS A 44 -12.89 18.54 -13.75
N VAL A 45 -12.52 19.14 -14.89
CA VAL A 45 -11.40 18.69 -15.71
C VAL A 45 -10.10 18.76 -14.93
N ASP A 46 -9.86 19.83 -14.18
CA ASP A 46 -8.66 19.98 -13.36
C ASP A 46 -8.63 19.01 -12.18
N LYS A 47 -9.77 18.73 -11.54
CA LYS A 47 -9.87 17.68 -10.53
C LYS A 47 -9.65 16.29 -11.12
N ALA A 48 -10.12 16.03 -12.35
CA ALA A 48 -9.87 14.78 -13.07
C ALA A 48 -8.38 14.62 -13.40
N LYS A 49 -7.70 15.69 -13.85
CA LYS A 49 -6.25 15.73 -14.06
C LYS A 49 -5.46 15.56 -12.76
N LYS A 50 -5.94 16.14 -11.66
CA LYS A 50 -5.36 16.03 -10.31
C LYS A 50 -5.75 14.75 -9.57
N ARG A 51 -6.47 13.80 -10.20
CA ARG A 51 -6.70 12.48 -9.58
C ARG A 51 -5.34 11.90 -9.23
N ARG A 52 -5.07 11.79 -7.92
CA ARG A 52 -3.85 11.23 -7.36
C ARG A 52 -3.52 9.98 -8.16
N SER A 53 -2.33 9.93 -8.76
CA SER A 53 -1.92 8.76 -9.53
C SER A 53 -2.16 7.53 -8.67
N LYS A 54 -2.77 6.49 -9.25
CA LYS A 54 -2.91 5.21 -8.55
C LYS A 54 -1.51 4.81 -8.09
N ARG A 55 -1.36 4.59 -6.79
CA ARG A 55 -0.10 4.19 -6.17
C ARG A 55 0.46 2.99 -6.95
N GLY A 56 1.73 3.08 -7.36
CA GLY A 56 2.38 2.03 -8.14
C GLY A 56 2.39 0.67 -7.40
N HIS A 57 2.57 -0.40 -8.17
CA HIS A 57 2.65 -1.76 -7.64
C HIS A 57 3.93 -1.94 -6.81
N TYR A 58 3.80 -2.50 -5.60
CA TYR A 58 4.95 -2.85 -4.76
C TYR A 58 5.37 -4.29 -5.04
N PHE A 59 6.62 -4.47 -5.47
CA PHE A 59 7.19 -5.80 -5.63
C PHE A 59 7.73 -6.35 -4.30
N SER A 60 7.40 -7.61 -4.00
CA SER A 60 8.01 -8.37 -2.91
C SER A 60 9.21 -9.16 -3.43
N TYR A 61 10.32 -9.12 -2.69
CA TYR A 61 11.54 -9.88 -3.01
C TYR A 61 11.66 -11.07 -2.06
N THR A 62 12.16 -12.21 -2.54
CA THR A 62 12.50 -13.35 -1.67
C THR A 62 13.79 -13.07 -0.89
N ALA A 63 14.07 -13.85 0.17
CA ALA A 63 15.31 -13.69 0.93
C ALA A 63 16.56 -13.92 0.08
N LYS A 64 16.49 -14.90 -0.82
CA LYS A 64 17.54 -15.22 -1.79
C LYS A 64 17.77 -14.10 -2.81
N GLN A 65 16.70 -13.57 -3.42
CA GLN A 65 16.81 -12.44 -4.36
C GLN A 65 17.48 -11.22 -3.71
N ARG A 66 17.12 -10.91 -2.45
CA ARG A 66 17.76 -9.82 -1.71
C ARG A 66 19.26 -10.05 -1.51
N ALA A 67 19.66 -11.29 -1.23
CA ALA A 67 21.06 -11.67 -1.08
C ALA A 67 21.85 -11.54 -2.39
N GLU A 68 21.29 -12.04 -3.48
CA GLU A 68 21.90 -11.95 -4.81
C GLU A 68 22.07 -10.50 -5.27
N ILE A 69 21.01 -9.69 -5.15
CA ILE A 69 21.06 -8.26 -5.49
C ILE A 69 22.07 -7.52 -4.61
N GLY A 70 22.04 -7.76 -3.29
CA GLY A 70 22.96 -7.13 -2.34
C GLY A 70 24.43 -7.50 -2.61
N LYS A 71 24.71 -8.78 -2.86
CA LYS A 71 26.04 -9.28 -3.23
C LYS A 71 26.53 -8.62 -4.51
N TYR A 72 25.73 -8.64 -5.57
CA TYR A 72 26.13 -8.07 -6.85
C TYR A 72 26.33 -6.55 -6.77
N ALA A 73 25.46 -5.83 -6.04
CA ALA A 73 25.59 -4.39 -5.79
C ALA A 73 26.81 -4.03 -4.92
N SER A 74 27.23 -4.94 -4.04
CA SER A 74 28.44 -4.76 -3.24
C SER A 74 29.71 -4.81 -4.08
N LEU A 75 29.72 -5.64 -5.14
CA LEU A 75 30.86 -5.85 -6.02
C LEU A 75 30.89 -4.87 -7.22
N ASN A 76 29.74 -4.61 -7.84
CA ASN A 76 29.63 -3.89 -9.13
C ASN A 76 28.96 -2.51 -9.03
N GLY A 77 28.49 -2.13 -7.84
CA GLY A 77 27.74 -0.89 -7.63
C GLY A 77 26.22 -1.01 -7.79
N THR A 78 25.49 -0.03 -7.26
CA THR A 78 24.02 -0.03 -7.17
C THR A 78 23.34 0.10 -8.53
N GLN A 79 23.87 0.96 -9.41
CA GLN A 79 23.28 1.21 -10.71
C GLN A 79 23.41 0.00 -11.65
N ALA A 80 24.59 -0.65 -11.68
CA ALA A 80 24.80 -1.88 -12.44
C ALA A 80 23.86 -3.00 -11.97
N ALA A 81 23.71 -3.16 -10.65
CA ALA A 81 22.78 -4.12 -10.06
C ALA A 81 21.33 -3.83 -10.45
N LYS A 82 20.88 -2.57 -10.37
CA LYS A 82 19.54 -2.16 -10.80
C LYS A 82 19.28 -2.54 -12.25
N ILE A 83 20.19 -2.20 -13.17
CA ILE A 83 20.03 -2.50 -14.60
C ILE A 83 19.91 -4.01 -14.84
N LYS A 84 20.82 -4.79 -14.26
CA LYS A 84 20.84 -6.25 -14.38
C LYS A 84 19.54 -6.88 -13.88
N TYR A 85 19.16 -6.60 -12.64
CA TYR A 85 18.01 -7.25 -12.02
C TYR A 85 16.66 -6.70 -12.49
N ASN A 86 16.60 -5.47 -13.01
CA ASN A 86 15.41 -5.02 -13.74
C ASN A 86 15.16 -5.89 -14.98
N ARG A 87 16.22 -6.24 -15.71
CA ARG A 87 16.13 -7.09 -16.90
C ARG A 87 15.83 -8.54 -16.56
N GLU A 88 16.50 -9.10 -15.55
CA GLU A 88 16.34 -10.52 -15.18
C GLU A 88 14.98 -10.79 -14.53
N LEU A 89 14.52 -9.93 -13.63
CA LEU A 89 13.28 -10.13 -12.89
C LEU A 89 12.05 -9.51 -13.58
N GLN A 90 12.24 -8.75 -14.67
CA GLN A 90 11.18 -8.04 -15.39
C GLN A 90 10.35 -7.12 -14.46
N ILE A 91 11.02 -6.51 -13.49
CA ILE A 91 10.42 -5.58 -12.51
C ILE A 91 11.20 -4.27 -12.47
N THR A 92 10.55 -3.18 -12.10
CA THR A 92 11.20 -1.89 -11.90
C THR A 92 11.70 -1.77 -10.47
N ILE A 93 12.98 -2.05 -10.23
CA ILE A 93 13.62 -1.91 -8.92
C ILE A 93 14.06 -0.46 -8.72
N ASN A 94 13.66 0.13 -7.59
CA ASN A 94 14.14 1.43 -7.16
C ASN A 94 15.59 1.34 -6.66
N GLU A 95 16.39 2.36 -6.98
CA GLU A 95 17.80 2.41 -6.55
C GLU A 95 17.95 2.37 -5.03
N SER A 96 17.07 3.07 -4.30
CA SER A 96 17.02 3.02 -2.83
C SER A 96 16.83 1.61 -2.28
N THR A 97 16.11 0.74 -3.01
CA THR A 97 15.91 -0.66 -2.64
C THR A 97 17.19 -1.46 -2.82
N VAL A 98 17.88 -1.27 -3.95
CA VAL A 98 19.18 -1.92 -4.21
C VAL A 98 20.21 -1.49 -3.18
N TRP A 99 20.28 -0.18 -2.89
CA TRP A 99 21.16 0.37 -1.86
C TRP A 99 20.88 -0.26 -0.49
N LYS A 100 19.61 -0.37 -0.12
CA LYS A 100 19.22 -1.03 1.14
C LYS A 100 19.66 -2.50 1.19
N PHE A 101 19.52 -3.26 0.11
CA PHE A 101 19.96 -4.66 0.07
C PHE A 101 21.48 -4.79 0.16
N LYS A 102 22.23 -3.88 -0.48
CA LYS A 102 23.69 -3.79 -0.35
C LYS A 102 24.13 -3.55 1.10
N GLU A 103 23.52 -2.59 1.78
CA GLU A 103 23.88 -2.27 3.17
C GLU A 103 23.53 -3.42 4.13
N LEU A 104 22.37 -4.04 3.97
CA LEU A 104 22.03 -5.23 4.75
C LEU A 104 23.02 -6.39 4.47
N TYR A 105 23.43 -6.58 3.22
CA TYR A 105 24.37 -7.63 2.84
C TYR A 105 25.74 -7.41 3.51
N LYS A 106 26.25 -6.17 3.51
CA LYS A 106 27.51 -5.83 4.19
C LYS A 106 27.45 -6.08 5.69
N VAL A 107 26.35 -5.70 6.34
CA VAL A 107 26.16 -5.93 7.78
C VAL A 107 26.18 -7.43 8.09
N GLU A 108 25.49 -8.23 7.28
CA GLU A 108 25.45 -9.68 7.49
C GLU A 108 26.81 -10.33 7.22
N LEU A 109 27.54 -9.85 6.21
CA LEU A 109 28.90 -10.29 5.89
C LEU A 109 29.91 -9.91 7.00
N ALA A 110 29.70 -8.80 7.69
CA ALA A 110 30.51 -8.44 8.86
C ALA A 110 30.25 -9.39 10.04
N LYS A 111 28.98 -9.75 10.30
CA LYS A 111 28.65 -10.73 11.35
C LYS A 111 29.19 -12.12 11.06
N SER A 112 29.13 -12.58 9.81
CA SER A 112 29.65 -13.91 9.44
C SER A 112 31.16 -14.01 9.65
N ARG A 113 31.90 -12.94 9.34
CA ARG A 113 33.35 -12.81 9.62
C ARG A 113 33.66 -12.91 11.11
N ILE A 114 32.88 -12.24 11.96
CA ILE A 114 33.04 -12.31 13.42
C ILE A 114 32.81 -13.74 13.93
N ASN A 115 31.78 -14.41 13.43
CA ASN A 115 31.40 -15.76 13.85
C ASN A 115 32.30 -16.87 13.27
N ARG A 116 33.41 -16.54 12.59
CA ARG A 116 34.31 -17.47 11.86
C ARG A 116 33.62 -18.40 10.86
N ASN A 117 32.37 -18.13 10.53
CA ASN A 117 31.63 -18.86 9.50
C ASN A 117 31.97 -18.21 8.16
N SER A 118 32.84 -18.87 7.39
CA SER A 118 33.25 -18.47 6.04
C SER A 118 32.17 -18.69 4.97
N LEU A 119 30.97 -19.10 5.37
CA LEU A 119 29.88 -19.39 4.44
C LEU A 119 29.38 -18.12 3.74
N PRO A 120 29.12 -18.18 2.42
CA PRO A 120 28.58 -17.05 1.68
C PRO A 120 27.17 -16.73 2.17
N VAL A 121 26.86 -15.43 2.34
CA VAL A 121 25.51 -14.98 2.68
C VAL A 121 24.58 -15.28 1.50
N THR A 122 23.80 -16.35 1.60
CA THR A 122 22.86 -16.85 0.57
C THR A 122 21.45 -16.30 0.73
N GLU A 123 21.06 -15.89 1.95
CA GLU A 123 19.72 -15.39 2.24
C GLU A 123 19.78 -14.13 3.10
N LEU A 124 18.96 -13.14 2.74
CA LEU A 124 18.76 -11.94 3.53
C LEU A 124 17.31 -11.87 4.02
N SER A 125 17.10 -12.15 5.31
CA SER A 125 15.81 -11.94 5.97
C SER A 125 15.60 -10.45 6.26
N LEU A 126 14.35 -10.00 6.22
CA LEU A 126 13.99 -8.66 6.67
C LEU A 126 13.68 -8.70 8.16
N LYS A 127 14.09 -7.66 8.89
CA LYS A 127 13.64 -7.45 10.27
C LYS A 127 12.11 -7.34 10.30
N LYS A 128 11.47 -7.91 11.34
CA LYS A 128 10.04 -7.69 11.63
C LYS A 128 9.80 -6.17 11.66
N ARG A 129 8.89 -5.67 10.82
CA ARG A 129 8.52 -4.25 10.77
C ARG A 129 7.31 -3.99 11.66
N GLY A 130 7.20 -2.77 12.18
CA GLY A 130 6.06 -2.34 13.00
C GLY A 130 6.38 -2.29 14.49
N ARG A 131 5.36 -1.97 15.29
CA ARG A 131 5.46 -1.95 16.76
C ARG A 131 5.66 -3.38 17.27
N PRO A 132 6.55 -3.63 18.24
CA PRO A 132 6.67 -4.95 18.86
C PRO A 132 5.32 -5.39 19.45
N LEU A 133 5.09 -6.71 19.45
CA LEU A 133 3.90 -7.31 20.04
C LEU A 133 3.94 -7.14 21.56
N LEU A 134 2.86 -6.64 22.14
CA LEU A 134 2.78 -6.42 23.60
C LEU A 134 2.61 -7.72 24.38
N LEU A 135 1.93 -8.70 23.80
CA LEU A 135 1.55 -9.97 24.44
C LEU A 135 2.47 -11.14 24.04
N GLY A 136 3.59 -10.85 23.36
CA GLY A 136 4.55 -11.85 22.90
C GLY A 136 4.12 -12.64 21.67
N ASP A 137 5.06 -13.43 21.12
CA ASP A 137 4.85 -14.19 19.88
C ASP A 137 3.90 -15.40 20.07
N ARG A 138 3.89 -16.04 21.25
CA ARG A 138 3.07 -17.25 21.51
C ARG A 138 1.57 -16.97 21.42
N LEU A 139 1.09 -15.94 22.10
CA LEU A 139 -0.33 -15.58 22.09
C LEU A 139 -0.78 -15.10 20.70
N ASP A 140 0.07 -14.34 20.03
CA ASP A 140 -0.18 -13.90 18.65
C ASP A 140 -0.28 -15.08 17.68
N GLU A 141 0.57 -16.11 17.82
CA GLU A 141 0.48 -17.34 17.04
C GLU A 141 -0.84 -18.11 17.28
N MET A 142 -1.29 -18.21 18.53
CA MET A 142 -2.56 -18.87 18.85
C MET A 142 -3.76 -18.15 18.22
N VAL A 143 -3.79 -16.82 18.34
CA VAL A 143 -4.83 -16.00 17.71
C VAL A 143 -4.80 -16.13 16.19
N LYS A 144 -3.60 -16.14 15.56
CA LYS A 144 -3.46 -16.37 14.12
C LYS A 144 -4.01 -17.72 13.67
N ARG A 145 -3.70 -18.80 14.40
CA ARG A 145 -4.22 -20.14 14.11
C ARG A 145 -5.74 -20.18 14.21
N TYR A 146 -6.29 -19.61 15.28
CA TYR A 146 -7.73 -19.49 15.47
C TYR A 146 -8.43 -18.77 14.29
N ILE A 147 -7.87 -17.64 13.84
CA ILE A 147 -8.38 -16.90 12.68
C ILE A 147 -8.27 -17.73 11.40
N ALA A 148 -7.14 -18.41 11.18
CA ALA A 148 -6.91 -19.21 9.99
C ALA A 148 -7.89 -20.38 9.90
N ASP A 149 -8.11 -21.10 11.00
CA ASP A 149 -9.02 -22.25 11.03
C ASP A 149 -10.49 -21.80 10.94
N THR A 150 -10.84 -20.67 11.56
CA THR A 150 -12.17 -20.07 11.39
C THR A 150 -12.47 -19.76 9.92
N ARG A 151 -11.46 -19.28 9.15
CA ARG A 151 -11.62 -19.09 7.70
C ARG A 151 -11.71 -20.40 6.93
N LYS A 152 -10.93 -21.43 7.29
CA LYS A 152 -10.98 -22.74 6.61
C LYS A 152 -12.36 -23.39 6.72
N VAL A 153 -13.04 -23.22 7.85
CA VAL A 153 -14.40 -23.72 8.09
C VAL A 153 -15.48 -22.85 7.41
N GLY A 154 -15.08 -21.76 6.72
CA GLY A 154 -15.99 -20.86 6.01
C GLY A 154 -16.56 -19.73 6.87
N GLY A 155 -16.07 -19.54 8.09
CA GLY A 155 -16.50 -18.48 8.98
C GLY A 155 -16.04 -17.08 8.53
N THR A 156 -16.94 -16.09 8.60
CA THR A 156 -16.59 -14.68 8.37
C THR A 156 -15.71 -14.14 9.49
N ILE A 157 -14.59 -13.48 9.16
CA ILE A 157 -13.69 -12.84 10.13
C ILE A 157 -14.00 -11.35 10.23
N GLY A 158 -14.54 -10.94 11.38
CA GLY A 158 -14.72 -9.55 11.78
C GLY A 158 -13.86 -9.18 13.00
N THR A 159 -13.70 -7.89 13.26
CA THR A 159 -12.90 -7.37 14.39
C THR A 159 -13.46 -7.83 15.75
N ASP A 160 -14.78 -7.91 15.85
CA ASP A 160 -15.52 -8.45 16.99
C ASP A 160 -15.11 -9.89 17.31
N LYS A 161 -15.11 -10.78 16.31
CA LYS A 161 -14.75 -12.19 16.47
C LYS A 161 -13.28 -12.38 16.82
N VAL A 162 -12.40 -11.60 16.19
CA VAL A 162 -10.96 -11.63 16.52
C VAL A 162 -10.71 -11.19 17.96
N ARG A 163 -11.35 -10.10 18.41
CA ARG A 163 -11.22 -9.62 19.80
C ARG A 163 -11.81 -10.61 20.81
N ALA A 164 -13.00 -11.14 20.55
CA ALA A 164 -13.63 -12.12 21.42
C ALA A 164 -12.79 -13.41 21.51
N GLY A 165 -12.33 -13.93 20.37
CA GLY A 165 -11.46 -15.11 20.32
C GLY A 165 -10.13 -14.89 21.04
N ALA A 166 -9.47 -13.75 20.81
CA ALA A 166 -8.24 -13.40 21.51
C ALA A 166 -8.42 -13.25 23.02
N ARG A 167 -9.53 -12.62 23.46
CA ARG A 167 -9.87 -12.52 24.88
C ARG A 167 -10.13 -13.89 25.50
N GLY A 168 -10.86 -14.77 24.82
CA GLY A 168 -11.11 -16.13 25.30
C GLY A 168 -9.83 -16.98 25.40
N ILE A 169 -8.91 -16.83 24.44
CA ILE A 169 -7.58 -17.47 24.52
C ILE A 169 -6.82 -16.97 25.75
N LEU A 170 -6.76 -15.65 25.95
CA LEU A 170 -6.01 -15.05 27.04
C LEU A 170 -6.55 -15.47 28.42
N LEU A 171 -7.87 -15.46 28.61
CA LEU A 171 -8.51 -15.84 29.87
C LEU A 171 -8.36 -17.33 30.24
N ASN A 172 -8.04 -18.20 29.29
CA ASN A 172 -7.87 -19.64 29.53
C ASN A 172 -6.39 -20.05 29.68
N LEU A 173 -5.47 -19.11 29.53
CA LEU A 173 -4.02 -19.33 29.65
C LEU A 173 -3.46 -18.81 30.97
N ASP A 174 -4.19 -17.91 31.63
CA ASP A 174 -3.99 -17.52 33.03
C ASP A 174 -4.66 -18.54 33.96
#